data_AF-A0A8J3JKL9-F1
#
_entry.id   AF-A0A8J3JKL9-F1
#
_cell.length_a   1.000
_cell.length_b   1.000
_cell.length_c   1.000
_cell.angle_alpha   90.00
_cell.angle_beta   90.00
_cell.angle_gamma   90.00
#
_symmetry.space_group_name_H-M   'P 1'
#
loop_
_entity.id
_entity.type
_entity.pdbx_description
1 polymer ?
#
loop_
_entity_poly.entity_id
_entity_poly.type
_entity_poly.pdbx_seq_one_letter_code
_entity_poly.pdbx_strand_id
1 'polypeptide(L)'
;MPTNRRAAQLLEATCSALTETITRHMPAGPYRDFTAWAYSPENPRRHEYLQSTGVIQLVTMNTRLLSGLVDEDDWPTMLRFAGHMNAYQVFEVVSDDLGIGLGQPDLDPSRQRRRDLIGALNRAMLQALLPDRRTPAVLLLSGPAREAARHASRFEQSLVGGKLAGMAEEYTRHVGGAAPLLLDVEYGLWAALVTNVESCRDLVDTVAGLPTGSLVRQGLADRYGAVERTLRAEHVSRLELAALGGQTILVVPTLGYLVCVLNDVLAPVPAHRAVLADGSLSDLLADAALLVRLQNDIGTRLLRLPPVQQGALLNRIALACQRSGRESTEDAIAMLAAGDDPDHTFNRLQKDILNGEANVALWHARRAPDATSALAALADSLAYYSGLYALHSARLAAGLAALDTRLKDRRAGAVVERFVRFHERMYSHAHTDPLGEYAV
;
A
#
# COMPACT_ATOMS: atom_id res chain seq x y z
N MET A 1 -7.58 19.56 12.06
CA MET A 1 -7.99 18.67 13.17
C MET A 1 -9.29 17.96 12.80
N PRO A 2 -9.49 16.68 13.16
CA PRO A 2 -10.73 15.97 12.84
C PRO A 2 -11.93 16.60 13.57
N THR A 3 -13.00 16.89 12.83
CA THR A 3 -14.26 17.44 13.36
C THR A 3 -15.18 16.38 13.98
N ASN A 4 -14.81 15.09 13.88
CA ASN A 4 -15.58 13.95 14.37
C ASN A 4 -14.90 13.33 15.60
N ARG A 5 -15.64 13.15 16.70
CA ARG A 5 -15.19 12.51 17.95
C ARG A 5 -14.51 11.16 17.70
N ARG A 6 -15.09 10.29 16.88
CA ARG A 6 -14.53 8.96 16.57
C ARG A 6 -13.20 9.06 15.83
N ALA A 7 -13.06 10.01 14.91
CA ALA A 7 -11.80 10.24 14.21
C ALA A 7 -10.69 10.77 15.14
N ALA A 8 -11.03 11.65 16.10
CA ALA A 8 -10.08 12.11 17.11
C ALA A 8 -9.59 10.96 18.00
N GLN A 9 -10.50 10.11 18.47
CA GLN A 9 -10.16 8.93 19.28
C GLN A 9 -9.31 7.92 18.50
N LEU A 10 -9.61 7.69 17.22
CA LEU A 10 -8.82 6.79 16.37
C LEU A 10 -7.44 7.35 16.06
N LEU A 11 -7.31 8.67 15.87
CA LEU A 11 -6.01 9.31 15.72
C LEU A 11 -5.16 9.14 16.98
N GLU A 12 -5.74 9.35 18.15
CA GLU A 12 -5.06 9.16 19.44
C GLU A 12 -4.62 7.70 19.61
N ALA A 13 -5.54 6.74 19.41
CA ALA A 13 -5.22 5.31 19.50
C ALA A 13 -4.11 4.89 18.52
N THR A 14 -4.12 5.43 17.30
CA THR A 14 -3.08 5.18 16.29
C THR A 14 -1.73 5.74 16.73
N CYS A 15 -1.69 6.98 17.24
CA CYS A 15 -0.45 7.59 17.72
C CYS A 15 0.12 6.85 18.93
N SER A 16 -0.74 6.38 19.85
CA SER A 16 -0.33 5.56 20.99
C SER A 16 0.25 4.22 20.53
N ALA A 17 -0.42 3.51 19.62
CA ALA A 17 0.07 2.25 19.07
C ALA A 17 1.41 2.41 18.33
N LEU A 18 1.57 3.49 17.55
CA LEU A 18 2.85 3.81 16.89
C LEU A 18 3.97 4.07 17.91
N THR A 19 3.69 4.87 18.94
CA THR A 19 4.67 5.19 20.00
C THR A 19 5.12 3.94 20.74
N GLU A 20 4.18 3.05 21.07
CA GLU A 20 4.47 1.76 21.69
C GLU A 20 5.32 0.88 20.78
N THR A 21 4.93 0.76 19.51
CA THR A 21 5.62 -0.03 18.48
C THR A 21 7.06 0.45 18.29
N ILE A 22 7.28 1.77 18.17
CA ILE A 22 8.61 2.38 18.07
C ILE A 22 9.44 2.07 19.32
N THR A 23 8.85 2.27 20.49
CA THR A 23 9.56 2.09 21.77
C THR A 23 10.01 0.65 21.96
N ARG A 24 9.14 -0.30 21.62
CA ARG A 24 9.34 -1.73 21.82
C ARG A 24 10.29 -2.35 20.79
N HIS A 25 10.12 -1.99 19.51
CA HIS A 25 10.73 -2.75 18.41
C HIS A 25 11.78 -1.99 17.62
N MET A 26 11.72 -0.66 17.59
CA MET A 26 12.69 0.11 16.82
C MET A 26 14.07 0.07 17.50
N PRO A 27 15.12 -0.41 16.81
CA PRO A 27 16.46 -0.42 17.36
C PRO A 27 16.89 0.98 17.83
N ALA A 28 17.58 1.05 18.97
CA ALA A 28 18.07 2.30 19.51
C ALA A 28 19.04 3.00 18.54
N GLY A 29 18.92 4.32 18.42
CA GLY A 29 19.78 5.16 17.60
C GLY A 29 19.06 6.41 17.09
N PRO A 30 19.79 7.28 16.36
CA PRO A 30 19.29 8.58 15.88
C PRO A 30 17.93 8.53 15.19
N TYR A 31 17.72 7.51 14.36
CA TYR A 31 16.49 7.35 13.61
C TYR A 31 15.28 7.08 14.49
N ARG A 32 15.46 6.27 15.55
CA ARG A 32 14.41 6.00 16.54
C ARG A 32 14.04 7.27 17.28
N ASP A 33 15.03 8.01 17.72
CA ASP A 33 14.82 9.22 18.52
C ASP A 33 14.13 10.30 17.68
N PHE A 34 14.54 10.46 16.42
CA PHE A 34 13.83 11.29 15.44
C PHE A 34 12.37 10.84 15.25
N THR A 35 12.14 9.56 15.00
CA THR A 35 10.78 9.04 14.74
C THR A 35 9.88 9.21 15.97
N ALA A 36 10.39 8.93 17.17
CA ALA A 36 9.68 9.13 18.42
C ALA A 36 9.33 10.61 18.65
N TRP A 37 10.29 11.52 18.44
CA TRP A 37 10.04 12.95 18.49
C TRP A 37 9.02 13.40 17.44
N ALA A 38 9.08 12.87 16.22
CA ALA A 38 8.23 13.29 15.12
C ALA A 38 6.73 13.02 15.38
N TYR A 39 6.41 11.95 16.14
CA TYR A 39 5.05 11.67 16.62
C TYR A 39 4.67 12.40 17.91
N SER A 40 5.64 12.98 18.63
CA SER A 40 5.41 13.66 19.90
C SER A 40 4.68 15.00 19.73
N PRO A 41 3.98 15.49 20.77
CA PRO A 41 3.40 16.84 20.78
C PRO A 41 4.43 17.97 20.70
N GLU A 42 5.71 17.69 20.96
CA GLU A 42 6.79 18.68 20.95
C GLU A 42 7.24 19.04 19.52
N ASN A 43 6.91 18.22 18.53
CA ASN A 43 7.18 18.51 17.13
C ASN A 43 6.20 19.58 16.60
N PRO A 44 6.66 20.80 16.25
CA PRO A 44 5.78 21.84 15.73
C PRO A 44 5.16 21.49 14.36
N ARG A 45 5.80 20.58 13.61
CA ARG A 45 5.32 20.04 12.32
C ARG A 45 4.65 18.68 12.46
N ARG A 46 4.23 18.28 13.67
CA ARG A 46 3.60 16.98 13.93
C ARG A 46 2.46 16.68 12.96
N HIS A 47 1.59 17.65 12.68
CA HIS A 47 0.47 17.44 11.77
C HIS A 47 0.93 17.06 10.35
N GLU A 48 1.96 17.75 9.85
CA GLU A 48 2.55 17.47 8.54
C GLU A 48 3.23 16.09 8.52
N TYR A 49 3.88 15.70 9.61
CA TYR A 49 4.45 14.35 9.75
C TYR A 49 3.37 13.26 9.73
N LEU A 50 2.27 13.47 10.45
CA LEU A 50 1.13 12.54 10.47
C LEU A 50 0.47 12.42 9.09
N GLN A 51 0.43 13.50 8.31
CA GLN A 51 -0.05 13.46 6.92
C GLN A 51 0.94 12.73 6.02
N SER A 52 2.24 13.02 6.16
CA SER A 52 3.32 12.45 5.34
C SER A 52 3.52 10.95 5.57
N THR A 53 3.17 10.45 6.75
CA THR A 53 3.19 9.02 7.10
C THR A 53 1.84 8.33 6.86
N GLY A 54 0.87 9.01 6.26
CA GLY A 54 -0.43 8.46 5.91
C GLY A 54 -1.40 8.22 7.09
N VAL A 55 -1.02 8.56 8.32
CA VAL A 55 -1.84 8.37 9.52
C VAL A 55 -3.20 9.07 9.40
N ILE A 56 -3.21 10.30 8.87
CA ILE A 56 -4.45 11.07 8.71
C ILE A 56 -5.40 10.38 7.73
N GLN A 57 -4.87 9.84 6.64
CA GLN A 57 -5.62 9.10 5.62
C GLN A 57 -6.16 7.78 6.18
N LEU A 58 -5.33 7.03 6.93
CA LEU A 58 -5.77 5.80 7.62
C LEU A 58 -6.92 6.06 8.59
N VAL A 59 -6.80 7.10 9.43
CA VAL A 59 -7.86 7.50 10.37
C VAL A 59 -9.14 7.89 9.62
N THR A 60 -9.01 8.66 8.54
CA THR A 60 -10.15 9.12 7.73
C THR A 60 -10.86 7.95 7.05
N MET A 61 -10.08 7.03 6.47
CA MET A 61 -10.58 5.82 5.85
C MET A 61 -11.30 4.98 6.91
N ASN A 62 -10.63 4.55 7.97
CA ASN A 62 -11.20 3.64 8.97
C ASN A 62 -12.42 4.24 9.69
N THR A 63 -12.45 5.56 9.93
CA THR A 63 -13.66 6.21 10.46
C THR A 63 -14.84 6.08 9.50
N ARG A 64 -14.63 6.24 8.18
CA ARG A 64 -15.68 6.07 7.17
C ARG A 64 -16.11 4.62 7.03
N LEU A 65 -15.16 3.68 7.04
CA LEU A 65 -15.43 2.26 6.92
C LEU A 65 -16.29 1.75 8.08
N LEU A 66 -15.92 2.13 9.31
CA LEU A 66 -16.51 1.61 10.55
C LEU A 66 -17.75 2.39 11.03
N SER A 67 -18.10 3.48 10.35
CA SER A 67 -19.24 4.33 10.74
C SER A 67 -20.55 3.54 10.81
N GLY A 68 -21.18 3.51 11.98
CA GLY A 68 -22.41 2.76 12.22
C GLY A 68 -22.29 1.23 12.12
N LEU A 69 -21.07 0.67 12.12
CA LEU A 69 -20.84 -0.79 12.20
C LEU A 69 -20.36 -1.25 13.58
N VAL A 70 -20.00 -0.29 14.44
CA VAL A 70 -19.47 -0.51 15.78
C VAL A 70 -20.23 0.38 16.75
N ASP A 71 -20.81 -0.24 17.77
CA ASP A 71 -21.54 0.44 18.83
C ASP A 71 -20.58 1.22 19.75
N GLU A 72 -21.11 2.16 20.54
CA GLU A 72 -20.28 3.00 21.42
C GLU A 72 -19.52 2.18 22.47
N ASP A 73 -20.14 1.11 22.99
CA ASP A 73 -19.53 0.24 24.01
C ASP A 73 -18.37 -0.62 23.44
N ASP A 74 -18.44 -0.97 22.15
CA ASP A 74 -17.42 -1.75 21.45
C ASP A 74 -16.31 -0.88 20.85
N TRP A 75 -16.54 0.42 20.75
CA TRP A 75 -15.61 1.35 20.11
C TRP A 75 -14.20 1.34 20.74
N PRO A 76 -14.01 1.32 22.09
CA PRO A 76 -12.69 1.21 22.69
C PRO A 76 -11.92 -0.05 22.26
N THR A 77 -12.61 -1.18 22.14
CA THR A 77 -11.98 -2.43 21.66
C THR A 77 -11.59 -2.29 20.19
N MET A 78 -12.46 -1.75 19.34
CA MET A 78 -12.14 -1.47 17.94
C MET A 78 -10.94 -0.53 17.79
N LEU A 79 -10.86 0.54 18.59
CA LEU A 79 -9.74 1.48 18.58
C LEU A 79 -8.39 0.78 18.83
N ARG A 80 -8.34 -0.17 19.75
CA ARG A 80 -7.13 -0.95 20.03
C ARG A 80 -6.70 -1.77 18.81
N PHE A 81 -7.61 -2.54 18.23
CA PHE A 81 -7.28 -3.37 17.07
C PHE A 81 -6.92 -2.53 15.84
N ALA A 82 -7.70 -1.48 15.55
CA ALA A 82 -7.43 -0.57 14.44
C ALA A 82 -6.11 0.19 14.63
N GLY A 83 -5.74 0.54 15.87
CA GLY A 83 -4.45 1.13 16.21
C GLY A 83 -3.27 0.24 15.80
N HIS A 84 -3.32 -1.06 16.11
CA HIS A 84 -2.28 -2.02 15.69
C HIS A 84 -2.18 -2.15 14.17
N MET A 85 -3.31 -2.27 13.47
CA MET A 85 -3.33 -2.34 12.01
C MET A 85 -2.74 -1.07 11.38
N ASN A 86 -3.16 0.11 11.87
CA ASN A 86 -2.65 1.38 11.38
C ASN A 86 -1.14 1.52 11.64
N ALA A 87 -0.66 1.12 12.81
CA ALA A 87 0.76 1.18 13.14
C ALA A 87 1.59 0.30 12.18
N TYR A 88 1.14 -0.92 11.90
CA TYR A 88 1.75 -1.77 10.89
C TYR A 88 1.72 -1.13 9.49
N GLN A 89 0.57 -0.62 9.03
CA GLN A 89 0.44 0.01 7.71
C GLN A 89 1.37 1.20 7.52
N VAL A 90 1.60 2.01 8.56
CA VAL A 90 2.56 3.12 8.51
C VAL A 90 3.99 2.64 8.27
N PHE A 91 4.38 1.50 8.83
CA PHE A 91 5.71 0.92 8.57
C PHE A 91 5.78 0.22 7.21
N GLU A 92 4.65 -0.25 6.67
CA GLU A 92 4.58 -0.77 5.31
C GLU A 92 4.81 0.32 4.25
N VAL A 93 4.37 1.56 4.49
CA VAL A 93 4.71 2.71 3.61
C VAL A 93 6.22 2.82 3.42
N VAL A 94 6.99 2.60 4.49
CA VAL A 94 8.46 2.66 4.44
C VAL A 94 9.05 1.57 3.53
N SER A 95 8.42 0.39 3.48
CA SER A 95 8.85 -0.66 2.55
C SER A 95 8.35 -0.46 1.13
N ASP A 96 7.18 0.16 0.94
CA ASP A 96 6.64 0.47 -0.38
C ASP A 96 7.44 1.58 -1.06
N ASP A 97 7.88 2.58 -0.29
CA ASP A 97 8.81 3.65 -0.68
C ASP A 97 10.11 3.09 -1.28
N LEU A 98 10.65 1.98 -0.74
CA LEU A 98 11.83 1.32 -1.31
C LEU A 98 11.62 0.82 -2.74
N GLY A 99 10.37 0.54 -3.13
CA GLY A 99 9.96 0.09 -4.46
C GLY A 99 9.99 1.20 -5.51
N ILE A 100 10.10 2.47 -5.11
CA ILE A 100 10.13 3.60 -6.04
C ILE A 100 11.34 3.50 -6.97
N GLY A 101 11.08 3.63 -8.26
CA GLY A 101 12.08 3.49 -9.32
C GLY A 101 12.47 2.05 -9.68
N LEU A 102 11.85 1.02 -9.08
CA LEU A 102 12.15 -0.39 -9.35
C LEU A 102 11.21 -1.03 -10.39
N GLY A 103 10.25 -0.28 -10.93
CA GLY A 103 9.32 -0.78 -11.96
C GLY A 103 9.91 -0.85 -13.37
N GLN A 104 11.14 -0.37 -13.57
CA GLN A 104 11.85 -0.40 -14.86
C GLN A 104 12.54 -1.75 -15.07
N PRO A 105 12.66 -2.23 -16.32
CA PRO A 105 13.34 -3.50 -16.61
C PRO A 105 14.84 -3.43 -16.29
N ASP A 106 15.48 -2.32 -16.64
CA ASP A 106 16.90 -2.10 -16.43
C ASP A 106 17.15 -1.29 -15.16
N LEU A 107 17.93 -1.86 -14.25
CA LEU A 107 18.24 -1.29 -12.95
C LEU A 107 19.73 -0.96 -12.87
N ASP A 108 20.05 0.27 -12.49
CA ASP A 108 21.41 0.64 -12.11
C ASP A 108 21.86 -0.10 -10.82
N PRO A 109 23.17 -0.09 -10.48
CA PRO A 109 23.67 -0.80 -9.30
C PRO A 109 23.03 -0.38 -7.97
N SER A 110 22.58 0.87 -7.84
CA SER A 110 21.90 1.37 -6.63
C SER A 110 20.49 0.79 -6.52
N ARG A 111 19.72 0.82 -7.62
CA ARG A 111 18.40 0.20 -7.73
C ARG A 111 18.45 -1.31 -7.52
N GLN A 112 19.48 -1.97 -8.06
CA GLN A 112 19.69 -3.40 -7.82
C GLN A 112 19.88 -3.71 -6.34
N ARG A 113 20.70 -2.93 -5.64
CA ARG A 113 20.92 -3.08 -4.19
C ARG A 113 19.63 -2.87 -3.40
N ARG A 114 18.80 -1.89 -3.77
CA ARG A 114 17.47 -1.68 -3.15
C ARG A 114 16.52 -2.85 -3.43
N ARG A 115 16.49 -3.40 -4.64
CA ARG A 115 15.74 -4.62 -4.96
C ARG A 115 16.16 -5.80 -4.08
N ASP A 116 17.45 -5.98 -3.84
CA ASP A 116 17.95 -7.05 -2.98
C ASP A 116 17.64 -6.82 -1.50
N LEU A 117 17.61 -5.56 -1.04
CA LEU A 117 17.11 -5.19 0.28
C LEU A 117 15.63 -5.54 0.47
N ILE A 118 14.77 -5.21 -0.51
CA ILE A 118 13.35 -5.60 -0.47
C ILE A 118 13.22 -7.12 -0.42
N GLY A 119 14.00 -7.87 -1.19
CA GLY A 119 13.97 -9.32 -1.12
C GLY A 119 14.41 -9.89 0.23
N ALA A 120 15.37 -9.25 0.90
CA ALA A 120 15.73 -9.61 2.27
C ALA A 120 14.62 -9.31 3.27
N LEU A 121 13.94 -8.16 3.11
CA LEU A 121 12.77 -7.80 3.90
C LEU A 121 11.62 -8.81 3.71
N ASN A 122 11.25 -9.12 2.47
CA ASN A 122 10.19 -10.07 2.15
C ASN A 122 10.46 -11.45 2.79
N ARG A 123 11.71 -11.92 2.74
CA ARG A 123 12.10 -13.16 3.44
C ARG A 123 11.95 -13.02 4.95
N ALA A 124 12.39 -11.92 5.55
CA ALA A 124 12.24 -11.70 6.99
C ALA A 124 10.77 -11.65 7.41
N MET A 125 9.92 -11.01 6.62
CA MET A 125 8.47 -10.96 6.81
C MET A 125 7.84 -12.35 6.75
N LEU A 126 8.12 -13.12 5.70
CA LEU A 126 7.64 -14.50 5.58
C LEU A 126 8.09 -15.38 6.76
N GLN A 127 9.32 -15.18 7.25
CA GLN A 127 9.82 -15.87 8.43
C GLN A 127 9.09 -15.45 9.72
N ALA A 128 8.74 -14.17 9.86
CA ALA A 128 7.96 -13.68 10.99
C ALA A 128 6.51 -14.18 10.99
N LEU A 129 5.97 -14.51 9.82
CA LEU A 129 4.63 -15.07 9.65
C LEU A 129 4.56 -16.60 9.87
N LEU A 130 5.69 -17.29 10.01
CA LEU A 130 5.67 -18.73 10.31
C LEU A 130 5.19 -18.97 11.76
N PRO A 131 4.26 -19.92 12.00
CA PRO A 131 3.87 -20.31 13.35
C PRO A 131 5.08 -20.69 14.21
N ASP A 132 5.03 -20.31 15.49
CA ASP A 132 6.05 -20.63 16.52
C ASP A 132 7.47 -20.08 16.27
N ARG A 133 7.72 -19.39 15.16
CA ARG A 133 9.04 -18.83 14.85
C ARG A 133 9.23 -17.48 15.55
N ARG A 134 10.16 -17.44 16.51
CA ARG A 134 10.45 -16.25 17.33
C ARG A 134 11.79 -15.58 17.03
N THR A 135 12.37 -15.80 15.84
CA THR A 135 13.63 -15.16 15.48
C THR A 135 13.43 -13.64 15.40
N PRO A 136 14.14 -12.83 16.20
CA PRO A 136 14.01 -11.38 16.15
C PRO A 136 14.39 -10.81 14.79
N ALA A 137 13.63 -9.82 14.31
CA ALA A 137 13.83 -9.17 13.02
C ALA A 137 15.22 -8.53 12.90
N VAL A 138 15.77 -8.03 14.01
CA VAL A 138 17.15 -7.50 14.10
C VAL A 138 18.20 -8.53 13.65
N LEU A 139 17.95 -9.83 13.87
CA LEU A 139 18.82 -10.90 13.40
C LEU A 139 18.52 -11.28 11.95
N LEU A 140 17.24 -11.34 11.57
CA LEU A 140 16.81 -11.66 10.20
C LEU A 140 17.31 -10.65 9.17
N LEU A 141 17.41 -9.38 9.57
CA LEU A 141 17.88 -8.27 8.74
C LEU A 141 19.32 -7.85 9.05
N SER A 142 20.09 -8.69 9.74
CA SER A 142 21.51 -8.43 10.02
C SER A 142 22.38 -8.60 8.76
N GLY A 143 23.63 -8.12 8.83
CA GLY A 143 24.61 -8.30 7.76
C GLY A 143 24.25 -7.58 6.46
N PRO A 144 24.14 -8.27 5.31
CA PRO A 144 23.95 -7.64 3.99
C PRO A 144 22.72 -6.73 3.89
N ALA A 145 21.59 -7.09 4.52
CA ALA A 145 20.38 -6.27 4.48
C ALA A 145 20.59 -4.94 5.23
N ARG A 146 21.21 -4.98 6.42
CA ARG A 146 21.60 -3.78 7.16
C ARG A 146 22.55 -2.89 6.36
N GLU A 147 23.51 -3.50 5.68
CA GLU A 147 24.48 -2.76 4.87
C GLU A 147 23.84 -2.13 3.62
N ALA A 148 22.93 -2.85 2.96
CA ALA A 148 22.16 -2.30 1.85
C ALA A 148 21.29 -1.12 2.28
N ALA A 149 20.64 -1.22 3.45
CA ALA A 149 19.80 -0.15 4.00
C ALA A 149 20.57 1.14 4.31
N ARG A 150 21.86 1.06 4.66
CA ARG A 150 22.74 2.23 4.88
C ARG A 150 23.00 3.06 3.62
N HIS A 151 22.70 2.51 2.45
CA HIS A 151 22.87 3.18 1.16
C HIS A 151 21.55 3.60 0.51
N ALA A 152 20.43 3.36 1.19
CA ALA A 152 19.11 3.78 0.74
C ALA A 152 18.68 5.01 1.52
N SER A 153 18.72 6.19 0.89
CA SER A 153 18.20 7.42 1.49
C SER A 153 16.68 7.31 1.66
N ARG A 154 16.18 7.45 2.88
CA ARG A 154 14.73 7.54 3.13
C ARG A 154 14.13 8.76 2.45
N PHE A 155 14.88 9.85 2.30
CA PHE A 155 14.36 11.09 1.73
C PHE A 155 14.18 10.95 0.22
N GLU A 156 15.18 10.40 -0.48
CA GLU A 156 15.10 10.19 -1.93
C GLU A 156 14.01 9.19 -2.31
N GLN A 157 13.78 8.17 -1.48
CA GLN A 157 12.80 7.12 -1.75
C GLN A 157 11.40 7.42 -1.23
N SER A 158 11.09 8.65 -0.86
CA SER A 158 9.76 9.05 -0.39
C SER A 158 9.18 10.12 -1.30
N LEU A 159 7.89 10.00 -1.65
CA LEU A 159 7.15 11.02 -2.40
C LEU A 159 7.12 12.39 -1.71
N VAL A 160 7.36 12.41 -0.40
CA VAL A 160 7.41 13.59 0.46
C VAL A 160 8.82 13.85 1.02
N GLY A 161 9.87 13.43 0.31
CA GLY A 161 11.27 13.50 0.73
C GLY A 161 11.71 14.86 1.27
N GLY A 162 11.37 15.94 0.58
CA GLY A 162 11.70 17.31 1.02
C GLY A 162 11.04 17.70 2.35
N LYS A 163 9.82 17.20 2.63
CA LYS A 163 9.15 17.42 3.92
C LYS A 163 9.86 16.65 5.04
N LEU A 164 10.25 15.40 4.78
CA LEU A 164 11.00 14.58 5.73
C LEU A 164 12.36 15.19 6.07
N ALA A 165 13.11 15.66 5.06
CA ALA A 165 14.38 16.34 5.26
C ALA A 165 14.22 17.59 6.15
N GLY A 166 13.26 18.45 5.84
CA GLY A 166 13.00 19.65 6.65
C GLY A 166 12.55 19.35 8.09
N MET A 167 11.87 18.23 8.33
CA MET A 167 11.53 17.78 9.69
C MET A 167 12.75 17.24 10.45
N ALA A 168 13.66 16.55 9.77
CA ALA A 168 14.90 16.07 10.38
C ALA A 168 15.86 17.24 10.72
N GLU A 169 15.89 18.28 9.90
CA GLU A 169 16.59 19.54 10.23
C GLU A 169 15.99 20.24 11.46
N GLU A 170 14.67 20.24 11.58
CA GLU A 170 13.99 20.80 12.75
C GLU A 170 14.24 19.99 14.02
N TYR A 171 14.25 18.66 13.91
CA TYR A 171 14.66 17.78 15.00
C TYR A 171 16.08 18.09 15.47
N THR A 172 17.02 18.22 14.54
CA THR A 172 18.43 18.58 14.81
C THR A 172 18.51 19.91 15.58
N ARG A 173 17.72 20.91 15.20
CA ARG A 173 17.62 22.19 15.92
C ARG A 173 17.02 22.04 17.32
N HIS A 174 16.01 21.19 17.47
CA HIS A 174 15.32 20.94 18.74
C HIS A 174 16.23 20.30 19.79
N VAL A 175 17.02 19.28 19.42
CA VAL A 175 17.92 18.59 20.36
C VAL A 175 19.27 19.31 20.57
N GLY A 176 19.59 20.31 19.75
CA GLY A 176 20.72 21.20 19.93
C GLY A 176 22.09 20.50 19.87
N GLY A 177 22.95 20.74 20.85
CA GLY A 177 24.32 20.18 20.88
C GLY A 177 24.43 18.65 20.95
N ALA A 178 23.31 17.95 21.18
CA ALA A 178 23.22 16.50 21.15
C ALA A 178 22.66 15.95 19.82
N ALA A 179 22.55 16.80 18.79
CA ALA A 179 21.94 16.41 17.54
C ALA A 179 22.70 15.30 16.81
N PRO A 180 21.99 14.28 16.32
CA PRO A 180 22.61 13.33 15.41
C PRO A 180 22.99 14.01 14.10
N LEU A 181 23.86 13.36 13.33
CA LEU A 181 24.08 13.82 11.96
C LEU A 181 22.79 13.61 11.17
N LEU A 182 22.43 14.58 10.32
CA LEU A 182 21.26 14.46 9.44
C LEU A 182 21.31 13.17 8.61
N LEU A 183 22.52 12.77 8.21
CA LEU A 183 22.79 11.51 7.51
C LEU A 183 22.39 10.27 8.32
N ASP A 184 22.51 10.28 9.64
CA ASP A 184 22.10 9.15 10.48
C ASP A 184 20.57 8.98 10.51
N VAL A 185 19.83 10.09 10.32
CA VAL A 185 18.37 10.07 10.17
C VAL A 185 17.98 9.67 8.75
N GLU A 186 18.64 10.23 7.73
CA GLU A 186 18.35 9.93 6.33
C GLU A 186 18.58 8.46 5.98
N TYR A 187 19.71 7.89 6.43
CA TYR A 187 20.13 6.52 6.15
C TYR A 187 19.81 5.55 7.29
N GLY A 188 18.98 5.98 8.24
CA GLY A 188 18.51 5.19 9.39
C GLY A 188 17.45 4.13 9.06
N LEU A 189 17.15 3.93 7.78
CA LEU A 189 16.03 3.12 7.25
C LEU A 189 15.94 1.72 7.86
N TRP A 190 17.07 1.06 8.12
CA TRP A 190 17.10 -0.29 8.67
C TRP A 190 16.30 -0.43 9.97
N ALA A 191 16.31 0.60 10.83
CA ALA A 191 15.55 0.56 12.09
C ALA A 191 14.03 0.51 11.84
N ALA A 192 13.54 1.24 10.83
CA ALA A 192 12.14 1.17 10.41
C ALA A 192 11.80 -0.19 9.81
N LEU A 193 12.69 -0.80 9.02
CA LEU A 193 12.47 -2.13 8.43
C LEU A 193 12.39 -3.23 9.50
N VAL A 194 13.25 -3.18 10.52
CA VAL A 194 13.16 -4.08 11.68
C VAL A 194 11.82 -3.91 12.39
N THR A 195 11.41 -2.65 12.63
CA THR A 195 10.12 -2.34 13.26
C THR A 195 8.94 -2.87 12.45
N ASN A 196 9.01 -2.78 11.12
CA ASN A 196 7.97 -3.29 10.23
C ASN A 196 7.78 -4.81 10.38
N VAL A 197 8.87 -5.58 10.41
CA VAL A 197 8.79 -7.04 10.59
C VAL A 197 8.20 -7.41 11.95
N GLU A 198 8.57 -6.70 13.01
CA GLU A 198 8.04 -6.95 14.35
C GLU A 198 6.57 -6.51 14.48
N SER A 199 6.17 -5.39 13.89
CA SER A 199 4.77 -4.95 13.90
C SER A 199 3.87 -5.87 13.09
N CYS A 200 4.38 -6.45 11.99
CA CYS A 200 3.70 -7.48 11.21
C CYS A 200 3.44 -8.74 12.06
N ARG A 201 4.43 -9.17 12.85
CA ARG A 201 4.28 -10.29 13.80
C ARG A 201 3.24 -9.98 14.87
N ASP A 202 3.36 -8.83 15.55
CA ASP A 202 2.42 -8.41 16.58
C ASP A 202 0.98 -8.37 16.05
N LEU A 203 0.78 -7.85 14.83
CA LEU A 203 -0.53 -7.79 14.17
C LEU A 203 -1.15 -9.18 13.99
N VAL A 204 -0.38 -10.17 13.55
CA VAL A 204 -0.88 -11.54 13.38
C VAL A 204 -1.14 -12.21 14.72
N ASP A 205 -0.30 -11.91 15.73
CA ASP A 205 -0.46 -12.45 17.07
C ASP A 205 -1.73 -11.91 17.76
N THR A 206 -2.17 -10.68 17.48
CA THR A 206 -3.42 -10.14 18.06
C THR A 206 -4.68 -10.88 17.60
N VAL A 207 -4.64 -11.52 16.44
CA VAL A 207 -5.75 -12.32 15.88
C VAL A 207 -5.44 -13.82 15.86
N ALA A 208 -4.34 -14.23 16.50
CA ALA A 208 -3.98 -15.64 16.60
C ALA A 208 -5.07 -16.43 17.36
N GLY A 209 -5.45 -17.58 16.81
CA GLY A 209 -6.50 -18.44 17.38
C GLY A 209 -7.93 -17.99 17.08
N LEU A 210 -8.14 -16.81 16.47
CA LEU A 210 -9.45 -16.41 15.96
C LEU A 210 -9.74 -17.11 14.62
N PRO A 211 -11.01 -17.40 14.29
CA PRO A 211 -11.40 -18.05 13.04
C PRO A 211 -10.78 -17.41 11.79
N THR A 212 -10.79 -16.08 11.69
CA THR A 212 -10.27 -15.34 10.53
C THR A 212 -8.74 -15.16 10.57
N GLY A 213 -8.06 -15.48 11.67
CA GLY A 213 -6.63 -15.20 11.85
C GLY A 213 -5.73 -15.86 10.81
N SER A 214 -6.09 -17.07 10.34
CA SER A 214 -5.36 -17.77 9.28
C SER A 214 -5.42 -17.03 7.93
N LEU A 215 -6.56 -16.44 7.60
CA LEU A 215 -6.77 -15.65 6.39
C LEU A 215 -5.94 -14.36 6.41
N VAL A 216 -5.85 -13.68 7.56
CA VAL A 216 -5.00 -12.49 7.72
C VAL A 216 -3.52 -12.86 7.52
N ARG A 217 -3.04 -13.91 8.19
CA ARG A 217 -1.66 -14.40 8.07
C ARG A 217 -1.33 -14.80 6.63
N GLN A 218 -2.23 -15.53 5.95
CA GLN A 218 -2.02 -15.92 4.57
C GLN A 218 -2.01 -14.71 3.63
N GLY A 219 -2.92 -13.75 3.79
CA GLY A 219 -2.94 -12.53 2.99
C GLY A 219 -1.66 -11.69 3.12
N LEU A 220 -1.07 -11.63 4.32
CA LEU A 220 0.25 -11.01 4.53
C LEU A 220 1.36 -11.81 3.84
N ALA A 221 1.36 -13.14 3.94
CA ALA A 221 2.35 -13.98 3.28
C ALA A 221 2.29 -13.86 1.75
N ASP A 222 1.08 -13.87 1.19
CA ASP A 222 0.82 -13.69 -0.24
C ASP A 222 1.36 -12.35 -0.74
N ARG A 223 1.19 -11.26 0.04
CA ARG A 223 1.76 -9.95 -0.30
C ARG A 223 3.27 -10.01 -0.52
N TYR A 224 4.01 -10.47 0.47
CA TYR A 224 5.48 -10.46 0.38
C TYR A 224 5.99 -11.46 -0.66
N GLY A 225 5.31 -12.59 -0.84
CA GLY A 225 5.60 -13.53 -1.94
C GLY A 225 5.35 -12.92 -3.31
N ALA A 226 4.23 -12.19 -3.48
CA ALA A 226 3.86 -11.57 -4.74
C ALA A 226 4.75 -10.38 -5.10
N VAL A 227 5.19 -9.57 -4.12
CA VAL A 227 6.18 -8.50 -4.33
C VAL A 227 7.50 -9.10 -4.84
N GLU A 228 8.00 -10.14 -4.17
CA GLU A 228 9.23 -10.83 -4.59
C GLU A 228 9.13 -11.36 -6.02
N ARG A 229 8.00 -12.00 -6.36
CA ARG A 229 7.74 -12.53 -7.70
C ARG A 229 7.69 -11.40 -8.73
N THR A 230 7.00 -10.31 -8.44
CA THR A 230 6.85 -9.17 -9.36
C THR A 230 8.18 -8.48 -9.67
N LEU A 231 9.07 -8.34 -8.69
CA LEU A 231 10.38 -7.69 -8.87
C LEU A 231 11.43 -8.53 -9.61
N ARG A 232 11.25 -9.86 -9.64
CA ARG A 232 12.25 -10.80 -10.19
C ARG A 232 11.79 -11.53 -11.44
N ALA A 233 10.51 -11.46 -11.80
CA ALA A 233 10.02 -12.15 -12.98
C ALA A 233 10.52 -11.50 -14.27
N GLU A 234 11.05 -12.32 -15.18
CA GLU A 234 11.41 -11.90 -16.55
C GLU A 234 10.17 -11.85 -17.45
N HIS A 235 9.33 -12.88 -17.32
CA HIS A 235 8.10 -13.05 -18.08
C HIS A 235 6.93 -13.36 -17.15
N VAL A 236 5.84 -12.60 -17.34
CA VAL A 236 4.60 -12.72 -16.57
C VAL A 236 3.45 -12.45 -17.55
N SER A 237 2.42 -13.28 -17.51
CA SER A 237 1.20 -13.04 -18.30
C SER A 237 0.34 -11.93 -17.67
N ARG A 238 -0.56 -11.29 -18.42
CA ARG A 238 -1.51 -10.31 -17.86
C ARG A 238 -2.40 -10.91 -16.76
N LEU A 239 -2.75 -12.19 -16.87
CA LEU A 239 -3.52 -12.90 -15.84
C LEU A 239 -2.71 -13.05 -14.55
N GLU A 240 -1.46 -13.48 -14.67
CA GLU A 240 -0.56 -13.61 -13.52
C GLU A 240 -0.24 -12.24 -12.91
N LEU A 241 -0.05 -11.19 -13.72
CA LEU A 241 0.11 -9.80 -13.26
C LEU A 241 -1.12 -9.30 -12.49
N ALA A 242 -2.34 -9.62 -12.94
CA ALA A 242 -3.54 -9.28 -12.20
C ALA A 242 -3.58 -9.96 -10.83
N ALA A 243 -3.26 -11.26 -10.78
CA ALA A 243 -3.24 -12.03 -9.53
C ALA A 243 -2.16 -11.51 -8.56
N LEU A 244 -0.91 -11.36 -9.03
CA LEU A 244 0.18 -10.79 -8.25
C LEU A 244 -0.12 -9.35 -7.84
N GLY A 245 -0.69 -8.55 -8.74
CA GLY A 245 -1.11 -7.18 -8.48
C GLY A 245 -2.10 -7.09 -7.32
N GLY A 246 -3.11 -7.95 -7.28
CA GLY A 246 -4.08 -7.98 -6.17
C GLY A 246 -3.43 -8.38 -4.84
N GLN A 247 -2.44 -9.28 -4.86
CA GLN A 247 -1.75 -9.74 -3.66
C GLN A 247 -0.71 -8.74 -3.14
N THR A 248 -0.04 -8.02 -4.03
CA THR A 248 1.01 -7.06 -3.68
C THR A 248 0.52 -5.84 -2.90
N ILE A 249 -0.78 -5.63 -2.73
CA ILE A 249 -1.36 -4.56 -1.90
C ILE A 249 -2.01 -5.12 -0.63
N LEU A 250 -2.11 -4.31 0.42
CA LEU A 250 -2.58 -4.75 1.74
C LEU A 250 -4.10 -4.94 1.88
N VAL A 251 -4.86 -5.02 0.79
CA VAL A 251 -6.32 -5.03 0.86
C VAL A 251 -6.87 -6.27 1.55
N VAL A 252 -6.42 -7.47 1.15
CA VAL A 252 -6.85 -8.73 1.77
C VAL A 252 -6.52 -8.76 3.26
N PRO A 253 -5.28 -8.52 3.72
CA PRO A 253 -4.98 -8.56 5.15
C PRO A 253 -5.69 -7.45 5.93
N THR A 254 -5.83 -6.23 5.39
CA THR A 254 -6.55 -5.14 6.05
C THR A 254 -8.03 -5.47 6.26
N LEU A 255 -8.71 -5.89 5.20
CA LEU A 255 -10.14 -6.22 5.27
C LEU A 255 -10.37 -7.50 6.08
N GLY A 256 -9.54 -8.52 5.92
CA GLY A 256 -9.58 -9.74 6.72
C GLY A 256 -9.44 -9.44 8.22
N TYR A 257 -8.52 -8.54 8.58
CA TYR A 257 -8.32 -8.12 9.97
C TYR A 257 -9.53 -7.35 10.52
N LEU A 258 -10.08 -6.39 9.78
CA LEU A 258 -11.29 -5.66 10.21
C LEU A 258 -12.51 -6.59 10.34
N VAL A 259 -12.69 -7.52 9.39
CA VAL A 259 -13.76 -8.53 9.46
C VAL A 259 -13.55 -9.45 10.66
N CYS A 260 -12.32 -9.86 10.96
CA CYS A 260 -12.00 -10.63 12.15
C CYS A 260 -12.45 -9.91 13.42
N VAL A 261 -12.10 -8.62 13.56
CA VAL A 261 -12.50 -7.84 14.74
C VAL A 261 -14.02 -7.73 14.85
N LEU A 262 -14.72 -7.44 13.75
CA LEU A 262 -16.18 -7.29 13.75
C LEU A 262 -16.90 -8.61 14.08
N ASN A 263 -16.49 -9.71 13.44
CA ASN A 263 -17.23 -10.98 13.43
C ASN A 263 -16.68 -12.06 14.36
N ASP A 264 -15.46 -11.93 14.88
CA ASP A 264 -14.86 -12.88 15.81
C ASP A 264 -14.66 -12.28 17.22
N VAL A 265 -14.50 -10.96 17.33
CA VAL A 265 -14.18 -10.29 18.60
C VAL A 265 -15.38 -9.54 19.18
N LEU A 266 -15.92 -8.57 18.43
CA LEU A 266 -16.93 -7.64 18.96
C LEU A 266 -18.31 -8.28 19.09
N ALA A 267 -18.84 -8.82 17.98
CA ALA A 267 -20.07 -9.60 18.05
C ALA A 267 -19.90 -10.88 17.21
N PRO A 268 -19.46 -11.99 17.86
CA PRO A 268 -19.20 -13.25 17.19
C PRO A 268 -20.38 -13.75 16.34
N VAL A 269 -20.15 -14.03 15.06
CA VAL A 269 -21.18 -14.53 14.14
C VAL A 269 -21.01 -16.03 13.92
N PRO A 270 -21.94 -16.90 14.40
CA PRO A 270 -21.76 -18.36 14.31
C PRO A 270 -21.56 -18.89 12.88
N ALA A 271 -22.25 -18.30 11.90
CA ALA A 271 -22.16 -18.69 10.49
C ALA A 271 -20.82 -18.32 9.82
N HIS A 272 -20.01 -17.47 10.47
CA HIS A 272 -18.75 -16.96 9.92
C HIS A 272 -17.73 -18.08 9.63
N ARG A 273 -17.66 -19.10 10.51
CA ARG A 273 -16.77 -20.25 10.31
C ARG A 273 -17.08 -21.03 9.03
N ALA A 274 -18.36 -21.15 8.66
CA ALA A 274 -18.76 -21.86 7.44
C ALA A 274 -18.37 -21.06 6.18
N VAL A 275 -18.53 -19.73 6.21
CA VAL A 275 -18.10 -18.82 5.14
C VAL A 275 -16.58 -18.80 4.96
N LEU A 276 -15.83 -18.94 6.05
CA LEU A 276 -14.37 -19.08 5.98
C LEU A 276 -13.97 -20.43 5.39
N ALA A 277 -14.59 -21.51 5.86
CA ALA A 277 -14.23 -22.88 5.48
C ALA A 277 -14.47 -23.17 3.99
N ASP A 278 -15.48 -22.56 3.37
CA ASP A 278 -15.76 -22.73 1.94
C ASP A 278 -15.07 -21.70 1.03
N GLY A 279 -14.27 -20.79 1.60
CA GLY A 279 -13.50 -19.79 0.84
C GLY A 279 -14.29 -18.56 0.38
N SER A 280 -15.59 -18.45 0.68
CA SER A 280 -16.42 -17.35 0.18
C SER A 280 -15.90 -15.97 0.60
N LEU A 281 -15.39 -15.84 1.83
CA LEU A 281 -14.78 -14.58 2.26
C LEU A 281 -13.46 -14.33 1.52
N SER A 282 -12.60 -15.33 1.35
CA SER A 282 -11.34 -15.18 0.63
C SER A 282 -11.55 -14.68 -0.80
N ASP A 283 -12.52 -15.27 -1.52
CA ASP A 283 -12.83 -14.88 -2.90
C ASP A 283 -13.32 -13.43 -2.99
N LEU A 284 -14.15 -13.00 -2.03
CA LEU A 284 -14.61 -11.61 -1.93
C LEU A 284 -13.49 -10.63 -1.66
N LEU A 285 -12.56 -10.99 -0.76
CA LEU A 285 -11.43 -10.14 -0.45
C LEU A 285 -10.44 -10.07 -1.63
N ALA A 286 -10.27 -11.16 -2.37
CA ALA A 286 -9.48 -11.18 -3.60
C ALA A 286 -10.11 -10.29 -4.69
N ASP A 287 -11.44 -10.29 -4.83
CA ASP A 287 -12.16 -9.36 -5.71
C ASP A 287 -11.91 -7.90 -5.33
N ALA A 288 -12.09 -7.58 -4.05
CA ALA A 288 -11.86 -6.24 -3.54
C ALA A 288 -10.40 -5.80 -3.80
N ALA A 289 -9.44 -6.68 -3.55
CA ALA A 289 -8.02 -6.41 -3.76
C ALA A 289 -7.68 -6.17 -5.24
N LEU A 290 -8.18 -7.01 -6.15
CA LEU A 290 -7.95 -6.80 -7.58
C LEU A 290 -8.56 -5.47 -8.05
N LEU A 291 -9.80 -5.16 -7.64
CA LEU A 291 -10.45 -3.90 -8.03
C LEU A 291 -9.65 -2.68 -7.55
N VAL A 292 -9.19 -2.70 -6.30
CA VAL A 292 -8.39 -1.61 -5.73
C VAL A 292 -7.03 -1.51 -6.40
N ARG A 293 -6.35 -2.62 -6.70
CA ARG A 293 -5.07 -2.61 -7.45
C ARG A 293 -5.26 -1.99 -8.82
N LEU A 294 -6.26 -2.43 -9.58
CA LEU A 294 -6.48 -1.90 -10.92
C LEU A 294 -6.78 -0.40 -10.86
N GLN A 295 -7.55 0.07 -9.88
CA GLN A 295 -7.79 1.51 -9.69
C GLN A 295 -6.51 2.27 -9.31
N ASN A 296 -5.65 1.69 -8.47
CA ASN A 296 -4.37 2.28 -8.08
C ASN A 296 -3.44 2.48 -9.29
N ASP A 297 -3.29 1.45 -10.12
CA ASP A 297 -2.36 1.42 -11.25
C ASP A 297 -2.91 2.17 -12.48
N ILE A 298 -4.20 2.01 -12.79
CA ILE A 298 -4.77 2.48 -14.07
C ILE A 298 -5.63 3.73 -13.88
N GLY A 299 -6.29 3.86 -12.72
CA GLY A 299 -7.24 4.93 -12.44
C GLY A 299 -8.67 4.57 -12.83
N THR A 300 -9.63 4.98 -11.97
CA THR A 300 -11.06 4.65 -12.12
C THR A 300 -11.65 5.12 -13.45
N ARG A 301 -11.24 6.31 -13.91
CA ARG A 301 -11.77 6.91 -15.16
C ARG A 301 -11.38 6.07 -16.36
N LEU A 302 -10.08 5.77 -16.52
CA LEU A 302 -9.57 5.00 -17.65
C LEU A 302 -10.13 3.58 -17.69
N LEU A 303 -10.24 2.91 -16.53
CA LEU A 303 -10.84 1.57 -16.42
C LEU A 303 -12.27 1.49 -16.92
N ARG A 304 -13.05 2.57 -16.76
CA ARG A 304 -14.47 2.65 -17.14
C ARG A 304 -14.69 3.11 -18.58
N LEU A 305 -13.66 3.57 -19.27
CA LEU A 305 -13.80 3.96 -20.68
C LEU A 305 -14.00 2.72 -21.55
N PRO A 306 -14.87 2.78 -22.57
CA PRO A 306 -14.93 1.76 -23.61
C PRO A 306 -13.57 1.57 -24.30
N PRO A 307 -13.18 0.34 -24.68
CA PRO A 307 -11.89 0.08 -25.33
C PRO A 307 -11.61 0.94 -26.57
N VAL A 308 -12.66 1.28 -27.34
CA VAL A 308 -12.55 2.18 -28.50
C VAL A 308 -12.08 3.58 -28.10
N GLN A 309 -12.59 4.10 -26.98
CA GLN A 309 -12.19 5.40 -26.46
C GLN A 309 -10.77 5.34 -25.90
N GLN A 310 -10.40 4.28 -25.17
CA GLN A 310 -9.04 4.06 -24.71
C GLN A 310 -8.03 4.04 -25.88
N GLY A 311 -8.34 3.28 -26.94
CA GLY A 311 -7.53 3.23 -28.16
C GLY A 311 -7.41 4.58 -28.85
N ALA A 312 -8.49 5.36 -28.90
CA ALA A 312 -8.45 6.72 -29.44
C ALA A 312 -7.52 7.66 -28.65
N LEU A 313 -7.46 7.53 -27.31
CA LEU A 313 -6.53 8.29 -26.48
C LEU A 313 -5.07 7.91 -26.81
N LEU A 314 -4.76 6.61 -26.84
CA LEU A 314 -3.41 6.12 -27.14
C LEU A 314 -2.96 6.44 -28.57
N ASN A 315 -3.87 6.44 -29.54
CA ASN A 315 -3.57 6.85 -30.91
C ASN A 315 -3.15 8.32 -31.01
N ARG A 316 -3.70 9.22 -30.18
CA ARG A 316 -3.24 10.61 -30.13
C ARG A 316 -1.79 10.71 -29.67
N ILE A 317 -1.40 9.87 -28.72
CA ILE A 317 -0.02 9.79 -28.22
C ILE A 317 0.90 9.21 -29.30
N ALA A 318 0.48 8.14 -29.98
CA ALA A 318 1.23 7.57 -31.10
C ALA A 318 1.50 8.61 -32.20
N LEU A 319 0.48 9.38 -32.60
CA LEU A 319 0.62 10.47 -33.57
C LEU A 319 1.53 11.60 -33.07
N ALA A 320 1.57 11.87 -31.77
CA ALA A 320 2.47 12.85 -31.19
C ALA A 320 3.93 12.36 -31.18
N CYS A 321 4.16 11.07 -30.87
CA CYS A 321 5.47 10.44 -30.98
C CYS A 321 6.01 10.51 -32.42
N GLN A 322 5.20 10.11 -33.40
CA GLN A 322 5.56 10.16 -34.82
C GLN A 322 5.93 11.58 -35.28
N ARG A 323 5.13 12.59 -34.90
CA ARG A 323 5.40 13.99 -35.28
C ARG A 323 6.67 14.57 -34.64
N SER A 324 7.09 14.03 -33.50
CA SER A 324 8.27 14.50 -32.75
C SER A 324 9.53 13.65 -32.98
N GLY A 325 9.46 12.63 -33.85
CA GLY A 325 10.59 11.71 -34.11
C GLY A 325 10.95 10.84 -32.91
N ARG A 326 10.01 10.62 -32.00
CA ARG A 326 10.15 9.82 -30.79
C ARG A 326 9.83 8.36 -31.08
N GLU A 327 10.86 7.53 -31.19
CA GLU A 327 10.74 6.14 -31.68
C GLU A 327 11.01 5.09 -30.59
N SER A 328 11.61 5.47 -29.46
CA SER A 328 11.93 4.55 -28.37
C SER A 328 10.74 4.26 -27.45
N THR A 329 10.81 3.15 -26.71
CA THR A 329 9.83 2.83 -25.67
C THR A 329 9.82 3.89 -24.56
N GLU A 330 10.99 4.35 -24.13
CA GLU A 330 11.14 5.41 -23.14
C GLU A 330 10.45 6.70 -23.58
N ASP A 331 10.57 7.05 -24.87
CA ASP A 331 9.90 8.23 -25.42
C ASP A 331 8.38 8.12 -25.36
N ALA A 332 7.82 6.96 -25.73
CA ALA A 332 6.37 6.75 -25.69
C ALA A 332 5.83 6.81 -24.26
N ILE A 333 6.55 6.23 -23.30
CA ILE A 333 6.21 6.28 -21.87
C ILE A 333 6.35 7.71 -21.33
N ALA A 334 7.39 8.45 -21.72
CA ALA A 334 7.56 9.85 -21.33
C ALA A 334 6.44 10.74 -21.91
N MET A 335 5.98 10.46 -23.13
CA MET A 335 4.85 11.19 -23.75
C MET A 335 3.53 10.94 -23.05
N LEU A 336 3.29 9.75 -22.49
CA LEU A 336 2.14 9.48 -21.61
C LEU A 336 2.19 10.34 -20.33
N ALA A 337 3.38 10.53 -19.76
CA ALA A 337 3.58 11.35 -18.56
C ALA A 337 3.47 12.86 -18.82
N ALA A 338 3.96 13.33 -19.97
CA ALA A 338 3.99 14.74 -20.34
C ALA A 338 2.74 15.24 -21.07
N GLY A 339 1.85 14.33 -21.49
CA GLY A 339 0.69 14.65 -22.31
C GLY A 339 -0.27 15.60 -21.60
N ASP A 340 -0.82 16.56 -22.36
CA ASP A 340 -1.91 17.42 -21.92
C ASP A 340 -3.17 16.54 -21.71
N ASP A 341 -3.43 16.21 -20.46
CA ASP A 341 -4.57 15.43 -20.00
C ASP A 341 -5.42 16.28 -19.06
N PRO A 342 -6.15 17.28 -19.61
CA PRO A 342 -6.96 18.21 -18.84
C PRO A 342 -8.06 17.52 -18.03
N ASP A 343 -8.36 16.29 -18.40
CA ASP A 343 -9.35 15.41 -17.80
C ASP A 343 -8.77 14.47 -16.73
N HIS A 344 -7.46 14.49 -16.51
CA HIS A 344 -6.75 13.60 -15.57
C HIS A 344 -7.07 12.11 -15.78
N THR A 345 -7.32 11.70 -17.02
CA THR A 345 -7.64 10.32 -17.40
C THR A 345 -6.48 9.35 -17.16
N PHE A 346 -5.25 9.76 -17.43
CA PHE A 346 -4.01 9.00 -17.26
C PHE A 346 -3.33 9.24 -15.92
N ASN A 347 -3.90 10.06 -15.04
CA ASN A 347 -3.29 10.53 -13.79
C ASN A 347 -2.55 9.46 -12.96
N ARG A 348 -3.11 8.24 -12.84
CA ARG A 348 -2.46 7.16 -12.09
C ARG A 348 -1.26 6.56 -12.82
N LEU A 349 -1.40 6.31 -14.12
CA LEU A 349 -0.28 5.90 -14.97
C LEU A 349 0.83 6.97 -14.97
N GLN A 350 0.48 8.26 -15.01
CA GLN A 350 1.44 9.35 -14.94
C GLN A 350 2.24 9.33 -13.63
N LYS A 351 1.56 9.18 -12.49
CA LYS A 351 2.21 9.01 -11.17
C LYS A 351 3.23 7.88 -11.20
N ASP A 352 2.83 6.69 -11.67
CA ASP A 352 3.72 5.52 -11.70
C ASP A 352 4.87 5.64 -12.70
N ILE A 353 4.68 6.38 -13.79
CA ILE A 353 5.75 6.66 -14.76
C ILE A 353 6.77 7.62 -14.15
N LEU A 354 6.32 8.72 -13.55
CA LEU A 354 7.18 9.75 -12.97
C LEU A 354 8.03 9.20 -11.81
N ASN A 355 7.43 8.33 -10.99
CA ASN A 355 8.12 7.70 -9.86
C ASN A 355 8.82 6.38 -10.22
N GLY A 356 8.65 5.88 -11.45
CA GLY A 356 9.17 4.59 -11.88
C GLY A 356 8.65 3.41 -11.04
N GLU A 357 7.42 3.51 -10.54
CA GLU A 357 6.75 2.47 -9.74
C GLU A 357 6.35 1.27 -10.62
N ALA A 358 6.23 0.09 -10.02
CA ALA A 358 5.72 -1.10 -10.69
C ALA A 358 4.21 -0.94 -10.94
N ASN A 359 3.76 -1.26 -12.16
CA ASN A 359 2.38 -1.09 -12.57
C ASN A 359 1.98 -2.20 -13.56
N VAL A 360 0.84 -2.85 -13.32
CA VAL A 360 0.40 -4.02 -14.08
C VAL A 360 0.09 -3.71 -15.54
N ALA A 361 -0.34 -2.49 -15.87
CA ALA A 361 -0.63 -2.05 -17.23
C ALA A 361 0.63 -1.64 -17.99
N LEU A 362 1.64 -1.13 -17.29
CA LEU A 362 2.90 -0.69 -17.89
C LEU A 362 3.91 -1.83 -18.08
N TRP A 363 3.73 -2.98 -17.44
CA TRP A 363 4.70 -4.08 -17.43
C TRP A 363 5.20 -4.49 -18.82
N HIS A 364 4.26 -4.77 -19.73
CA HIS A 364 4.57 -5.19 -21.10
C HIS A 364 5.03 -4.01 -21.96
N ALA A 365 4.43 -2.82 -21.77
CA ALA A 365 4.78 -1.63 -22.51
C ALA A 365 6.24 -1.22 -22.28
N ARG A 366 6.72 -1.27 -21.03
CA ARG A 366 8.12 -0.97 -20.65
C ARG A 366 9.15 -1.99 -21.19
N ARG A 367 8.69 -3.14 -21.68
CA ARG A 367 9.54 -4.22 -22.22
C ARG A 367 9.38 -4.38 -23.73
N ALA A 368 8.66 -3.47 -24.37
CA ALA A 368 8.52 -3.45 -25.81
C ALA A 368 9.83 -2.97 -26.47
N PRO A 369 10.06 -3.31 -27.75
CA PRO A 369 11.28 -2.91 -28.46
C PRO A 369 11.26 -1.46 -28.95
N ASP A 370 10.08 -0.85 -29.11
CA ASP A 370 9.91 0.48 -29.71
C ASP A 370 8.63 1.16 -29.21
N ALA A 371 8.45 2.44 -29.58
CA ALA A 371 7.30 3.27 -29.21
C ALA A 371 5.95 2.68 -29.67
N THR A 372 5.89 2.13 -30.89
CA THR A 372 4.64 1.60 -31.47
C THR A 372 4.21 0.35 -30.72
N SER A 373 5.14 -0.57 -30.51
CA SER A 373 4.96 -1.81 -29.77
C SER A 373 4.61 -1.54 -28.30
N ALA A 374 5.21 -0.52 -27.68
CA ALA A 374 4.91 -0.11 -26.31
C ALA A 374 3.45 0.36 -26.15
N LEU A 375 2.98 1.24 -27.05
CA LEU A 375 1.61 1.76 -27.01
C LEU A 375 0.59 0.67 -27.36
N ALA A 376 0.90 -0.23 -28.28
CA ALA A 376 0.06 -1.40 -28.58
C ALA A 376 -0.05 -2.34 -27.35
N ALA A 377 1.07 -2.66 -26.70
CA ALA A 377 1.08 -3.50 -25.50
C ALA A 377 0.30 -2.87 -24.33
N LEU A 378 0.36 -1.54 -24.20
CA LEU A 378 -0.45 -0.80 -23.24
C LEU A 378 -1.94 -0.86 -23.59
N ALA A 379 -2.32 -0.66 -24.86
CA ALA A 379 -3.72 -0.73 -25.31
C ALA A 379 -4.35 -2.09 -24.98
N ASP A 380 -3.64 -3.17 -25.31
CA ASP A 380 -4.07 -4.53 -24.98
C ASP A 380 -4.23 -4.75 -23.47
N SER A 381 -3.32 -4.19 -22.68
CA SER A 381 -3.35 -4.31 -21.22
C SER A 381 -4.53 -3.55 -20.64
N LEU A 382 -4.80 -2.32 -21.11
CA LEU A 382 -5.96 -1.55 -20.69
C LEU A 382 -7.28 -2.26 -21.02
N ALA A 383 -7.41 -2.77 -22.25
CA ALA A 383 -8.60 -3.52 -22.65
C ALA A 383 -8.81 -4.78 -21.79
N TYR A 384 -7.74 -5.54 -21.53
CA TYR A 384 -7.79 -6.72 -20.69
C TYR A 384 -8.20 -6.40 -19.24
N TYR A 385 -7.52 -5.44 -18.61
CA TYR A 385 -7.78 -5.09 -17.21
C TYR A 385 -9.11 -4.37 -17.00
N SER A 386 -9.60 -3.58 -17.97
CA SER A 386 -10.97 -3.04 -17.95
C SER A 386 -12.02 -4.16 -17.96
N GLY A 387 -11.82 -5.20 -18.79
CA GLY A 387 -12.69 -6.37 -18.81
C GLY A 387 -12.71 -7.11 -17.47
N LEU A 388 -11.53 -7.35 -16.87
CA LEU A 388 -11.44 -7.94 -15.54
C LEU A 388 -12.10 -7.06 -14.47
N TYR A 389 -11.87 -5.74 -14.50
CA TYR A 389 -12.47 -4.82 -13.55
C TYR A 389 -14.02 -4.90 -13.56
N ALA A 390 -14.63 -4.91 -14.74
CA ALA A 390 -16.08 -5.04 -14.87
C ALA A 390 -16.60 -6.38 -14.34
N LEU A 391 -15.93 -7.49 -14.67
CA LEU A 391 -16.28 -8.84 -14.22
C LEU A 391 -16.21 -8.94 -12.69
N HIS A 392 -15.08 -8.54 -12.10
CA HIS A 392 -14.84 -8.64 -10.66
C HIS A 392 -15.70 -7.65 -9.86
N SER A 393 -16.06 -6.51 -10.44
CA SER A 393 -17.02 -5.58 -9.81
C SER A 393 -18.42 -6.20 -9.69
N ALA A 394 -18.88 -6.93 -10.72
CA ALA A 394 -20.15 -7.64 -10.68
C ALA A 394 -20.10 -8.82 -9.70
N ARG A 395 -18.99 -9.57 -9.69
CA ARG A 395 -18.77 -10.71 -8.79
C ARG A 395 -18.76 -10.26 -7.32
N LEU A 396 -18.06 -9.18 -7.00
CA LEU A 396 -18.03 -8.60 -5.66
C LEU A 396 -19.44 -8.21 -5.21
N ALA A 397 -20.20 -7.49 -6.04
CA ALA A 397 -21.55 -7.06 -5.68
C ALA A 397 -22.49 -8.24 -5.37
N ALA A 398 -22.46 -9.29 -6.20
CA ALA A 398 -23.25 -10.49 -5.98
C ALA A 398 -22.80 -11.27 -4.73
N GLY A 399 -21.49 -11.42 -4.55
CA GLY A 399 -20.94 -12.15 -3.42
C GLY A 399 -21.18 -11.43 -2.08
N LEU A 400 -21.15 -10.08 -2.04
CA LEU A 400 -21.47 -9.31 -0.84
C LEU A 400 -22.93 -9.52 -0.42
N ALA A 401 -23.87 -9.53 -1.36
CA ALA A 401 -25.28 -9.83 -1.07
C ALA A 401 -25.47 -11.27 -0.55
N ALA A 402 -24.73 -12.23 -1.12
CA ALA A 402 -24.75 -13.61 -0.65
C ALA A 402 -24.13 -13.74 0.76
N LEU A 403 -23.04 -13.03 1.03
CA LEU A 403 -22.38 -13.00 2.33
C LEU A 403 -23.32 -12.46 3.41
N ASP A 404 -23.93 -11.29 3.18
CA ASP A 404 -24.86 -10.67 4.12
C ASP A 404 -26.03 -11.62 4.45
N THR A 405 -26.55 -12.31 3.44
CA THR A 405 -27.65 -13.29 3.60
C THR A 405 -27.23 -14.48 4.47
N ARG A 406 -26.03 -15.01 4.22
CA ARG A 406 -25.51 -16.19 4.93
C ARG A 406 -25.14 -15.88 6.38
N LEU A 407 -24.52 -14.73 6.62
CA LEU A 407 -24.14 -14.30 7.96
C LEU A 407 -25.33 -13.78 8.77
N LYS A 408 -26.40 -13.34 8.10
CA LYS A 408 -27.47 -12.52 8.70
C LYS A 408 -26.92 -11.29 9.42
N ASP A 409 -25.81 -10.79 8.90
CA ASP A 409 -25.04 -9.67 9.43
C ASP A 409 -24.38 -8.95 8.26
N ARG A 410 -24.55 -7.64 8.20
CA ARG A 410 -24.08 -6.80 7.10
C ARG A 410 -22.71 -6.16 7.38
N ARG A 411 -22.16 -6.27 8.59
CA ARG A 411 -20.94 -5.55 8.99
C ARG A 411 -19.74 -5.92 8.11
N ALA A 412 -19.53 -7.22 7.85
CA ALA A 412 -18.48 -7.70 6.97
C ALA A 412 -18.66 -7.24 5.51
N GLY A 413 -19.88 -7.37 4.95
CA GLY A 413 -20.14 -6.90 3.60
C GLY A 413 -19.98 -5.38 3.45
N ALA A 414 -20.47 -4.63 4.44
CA ALA A 414 -20.39 -3.17 4.43
C ALA A 414 -18.96 -2.65 4.53
N VAL A 415 -18.08 -3.24 5.35
CA VAL A 415 -16.69 -2.79 5.45
C VAL A 415 -15.93 -3.01 4.13
N VAL A 416 -16.14 -4.16 3.48
CA VAL A 416 -15.54 -4.48 2.18
C VAL A 416 -16.06 -3.53 1.09
N GLU A 417 -17.38 -3.35 1.00
CA GLU A 417 -18.00 -2.45 0.03
C GLU A 417 -17.48 -1.00 0.17
N ARG A 418 -17.46 -0.50 1.41
CA ARG A 418 -17.00 0.87 1.70
C ARG A 418 -15.52 1.06 1.40
N PHE A 419 -14.69 0.02 1.58
CA PHE A 419 -13.26 0.08 1.28
C PHE A 419 -13.02 0.25 -0.22
N VAL A 420 -13.68 -0.56 -1.06
CA VAL A 420 -13.57 -0.44 -2.51
C VAL A 420 -14.09 0.92 -2.99
N ARG A 421 -15.24 1.37 -2.47
CA ARG A 421 -15.81 2.69 -2.83
C ARG A 421 -14.94 3.86 -2.37
N PHE A 422 -14.25 3.74 -1.23
CA PHE A 422 -13.31 4.75 -0.75
C PHE A 422 -12.18 4.93 -1.75
N HIS A 423 -11.55 3.83 -2.17
CA HIS A 423 -10.47 3.82 -3.15
C HIS A 423 -10.95 4.27 -4.52
N GLU A 424 -12.14 3.85 -4.97
CA GLU A 424 -12.71 4.27 -6.25
C GLU A 424 -12.82 5.80 -6.36
N ARG A 425 -13.31 6.45 -5.30
CA ARG A 425 -13.44 7.92 -5.22
C ARG A 425 -12.08 8.59 -5.16
N MET A 426 -11.17 8.08 -4.35
CA MET A 426 -9.83 8.65 -4.23
C MET A 426 -9.05 8.56 -5.54
N TYR A 427 -9.12 7.40 -6.19
CA TYR A 427 -8.47 7.11 -7.48
C TYR A 427 -9.13 7.79 -8.69
N SER A 428 -10.25 8.48 -8.51
CA SER A 428 -10.82 9.35 -9.54
C SER A 428 -10.31 10.79 -9.49
N HIS A 429 -9.55 11.19 -8.45
CA HIS A 429 -8.97 12.53 -8.30
C HIS A 429 -7.50 12.53 -8.70
N ALA A 430 -6.97 13.72 -9.01
CA ALA A 430 -5.55 13.91 -9.30
C ALA A 430 -4.68 13.45 -8.12
N HIS A 431 -3.56 12.77 -8.37
CA HIS A 431 -2.69 12.29 -7.29
C HIS A 431 -1.98 13.42 -6.53
N THR A 432 -2.00 14.64 -7.09
CA THR A 432 -1.48 15.87 -6.50
C THR A 432 -2.52 16.65 -5.68
N ASP A 433 -3.80 16.26 -5.74
CA ASP A 433 -4.88 16.84 -4.93
C ASP A 433 -4.95 16.11 -3.58
N PRO A 434 -5.11 16.80 -2.44
CA PRO A 434 -5.38 16.15 -1.14
C PRO A 434 -6.46 15.05 -1.14
N LEU A 435 -7.45 15.10 -2.06
CA LEU A 435 -8.47 14.06 -2.20
C LEU A 435 -8.02 12.83 -2.99
N GLY A 436 -7.00 12.95 -3.84
CA GLY A 436 -6.40 11.85 -4.62
C GLY A 436 -5.02 11.43 -4.14
N GLU A 437 -4.40 12.20 -3.24
CA GLU A 437 -3.18 11.87 -2.52
C GLU A 437 -3.47 10.70 -1.56
N TYR A 438 -2.91 9.53 -1.89
CA TYR A 438 -2.86 8.40 -0.97
C TYR A 438 -1.40 8.06 -0.73
N ALA A 439 -0.95 8.32 0.50
CA ALA A 439 0.40 8.06 0.96
C ALA A 439 0.45 6.79 1.83
N VAL A 440 -0.36 5.77 1.50
CA VAL A 440 -0.42 4.49 2.23
C VAL A 440 -0.36 3.31 1.29
#